data_AF-A0A6V8PYA1-F1
#
_entry.id   AF-A0A6V8PYA1-F1
#
_cell.length_a   1.000
_cell.length_b   1.000
_cell.length_c   1.000
_cell.angle_alpha   90.00
_cell.angle_beta   90.00
_cell.angle_gamma   90.00
#
_symmetry.space_group_name_H-M   'P 1'
#
loop_
_entity.id
_entity.type
_entity.pdbx_description
1 polymer ?
#
loop_
_entity_poly.entity_id
_entity_poly.type
_entity_poly.pdbx_seq_one_letter_code
_entity_poly.pdbx_strand_id
1 'polypeptide(L)' 'EERLEIYKKIGTINIWVGLPAIVGAKMCVEGEAEKGVIGPECLDPIKFLKKMADMGAPVKFRETVSKEIIISQK' A
#
# COMPACT_ATOMS: atom_id res chain seq x y z
N GLU A 1 -14.04 -8.18 -8.67
CA GLU A 1 -13.64 -7.61 -9.97
C GLU A 1 -12.49 -6.61 -9.87
N GLU A 2 -12.50 -5.66 -8.92
CA GLU A 2 -11.47 -4.59 -8.74
C GLU A 2 -9.99 -5.04 -8.88
N ARG A 3 -9.63 -6.24 -8.45
CA ARG A 3 -8.23 -6.72 -8.48
C ARG A 3 -7.82 -7.42 -9.78
N LEU A 4 -8.77 -7.77 -10.67
CA LEU A 4 -8.49 -8.61 -11.84
C LEU A 4 -7.59 -7.91 -12.86
N GLU A 5 -7.78 -6.60 -13.07
CA GLU A 5 -6.93 -5.80 -13.98
C GLU A 5 -5.50 -5.66 -13.46
N ILE A 6 -5.34 -5.55 -12.14
CA ILE A 6 -4.03 -5.49 -11.47
C ILE A 6 -3.35 -6.85 -11.57
N TYR A 7 -4.08 -7.95 -11.31
CA TYR A 7 -3.56 -9.30 -11.52
C TYR A 7 -3.10 -9.53 -12.96
N LYS A 8 -3.83 -9.01 -13.96
CA LYS A 8 -3.41 -9.09 -15.37
C LYS A 8 -2.14 -8.29 -15.66
N LYS A 9 -1.95 -7.12 -15.02
CA LYS A 9 -0.78 -6.26 -15.24
C LYS A 9 0.49 -6.75 -14.54
N ILE A 10 0.36 -7.26 -13.32
CA ILE A 10 1.50 -7.51 -12.42
C ILE A 10 1.77 -9.01 -12.25
N GLY A 11 0.84 -9.86 -12.68
CA GLY A 11 0.92 -11.31 -12.54
C GLY A 11 0.41 -11.81 -11.18
N THR A 12 0.37 -13.13 -11.02
CA THR A 12 -0.09 -13.84 -9.80
C THR A 12 0.84 -13.67 -8.59
N ILE A 13 2.01 -13.05 -8.75
CA ILE A 13 2.88 -12.63 -7.66
C ILE A 13 2.13 -11.61 -6.79
N ASN A 14 2.03 -11.89 -5.48
CA ASN A 14 1.32 -11.10 -4.49
C ASN A 14 1.28 -9.62 -4.85
N ILE A 15 0.09 -9.08 -5.14
CA ILE A 15 -0.13 -7.64 -5.43
C ILE A 15 0.56 -6.78 -4.35
N TRP A 16 0.59 -7.29 -3.11
CA TRP A 16 1.23 -6.68 -1.95
C TRP A 16 2.77 -6.67 -1.95
N VAL A 17 3.42 -7.26 -2.95
CA VAL A 17 4.89 -7.28 -3.11
C VAL A 17 5.27 -6.65 -4.44
N GLY A 18 4.65 -7.12 -5.54
CA GLY A 18 4.99 -6.64 -6.88
C GLY A 18 4.64 -5.17 -7.09
N LEU A 19 3.46 -4.74 -6.64
CA LEU A 19 3.03 -3.36 -6.84
C LEU A 19 3.85 -2.36 -6.01
N PRO A 20 4.11 -2.58 -4.70
CA PRO A 20 5.04 -1.76 -3.93
C PRO A 20 6.43 -1.62 -4.57
N ALA A 21 6.99 -2.71 -5.10
CA ALA A 21 8.29 -2.69 -5.75
C ALA A 21 8.29 -1.81 -7.02
N ILE A 22 7.25 -1.91 -7.85
CA ILE A 22 7.09 -1.08 -9.06
C ILE A 22 6.93 0.38 -8.68
N VAL A 23 6.09 0.69 -7.69
CA VAL A 23 5.85 2.06 -7.23
C VAL A 23 7.13 2.67 -6.67
N GLY A 24 7.86 1.93 -5.83
CA GLY A 24 9.16 2.36 -5.29
C GLY A 24 10.17 2.63 -6.40
N ALA A 25 10.31 1.71 -7.37
CA ALA A 25 11.18 1.91 -8.52
C ALA A 25 10.78 3.15 -9.35
N LYS A 26 9.47 3.38 -9.53
CA LYS A 26 8.96 4.55 -10.25
C LYS A 26 9.30 5.85 -9.53
N MET A 27 9.14 5.90 -8.20
CA MET A 27 9.54 7.07 -7.40
C MET A 27 11.05 7.35 -7.48
N CYS A 28 11.89 6.31 -7.52
CA CYS A 28 13.33 6.48 -7.73
C CYS A 28 13.65 7.10 -9.10
N VAL A 29 12.98 6.62 -10.17
CA VAL A 29 13.20 7.12 -11.54
C VAL A 29 12.69 8.55 -11.71
N GLU A 30 11.59 8.91 -11.06
CA GLU A 30 11.00 10.26 -11.11
C GLU A 30 11.71 11.27 -10.20
N GLY A 31 12.74 10.84 -9.46
CA GLY A 31 13.50 11.71 -8.55
C GLY A 31 12.71 12.09 -7.29
N GLU A 32 11.70 11.31 -6.94
CA GLU A 32 10.87 11.50 -5.74
C GLU A 32 11.38 10.73 -4.52
N ALA A 33 12.53 10.05 -4.66
CA ALA A 33 13.24 9.35 -3.59
C ALA A 33 14.68 9.87 -3.48
N GLU A 34 15.28 9.68 -2.30
CA GLU A 34 16.70 9.99 -2.10
C GLU A 34 17.61 9.11 -2.97
N LYS A 35 18.81 9.61 -3.27
CA LYS A 35 19.80 8.89 -4.07
C LYS A 35 20.69 8.02 -3.17
N GLY A 36 21.07 6.86 -3.66
CA GLY A 36 21.95 5.92 -2.98
C GLY A 36 21.24 4.62 -2.62
N VAL A 37 21.76 3.91 -1.63
CA VAL A 37 21.09 2.73 -1.08
C VAL A 37 20.00 3.22 -0.14
N ILE A 38 18.75 3.00 -0.50
CA ILE A 38 17.58 3.46 0.26
C ILE A 38 16.72 2.29 0.73
N GLY A 39 16.09 2.47 1.89
CA GLY A 39 15.03 1.61 2.38
C GLY A 39 13.64 2.19 2.07
N PRO A 40 12.56 1.41 2.27
CA PRO A 40 11.19 1.89 2.12
C PRO A 40 10.84 3.06 3.04
N GLU A 41 11.49 3.18 4.20
CA GLU A 41 11.35 4.28 5.16
C GLU A 41 11.86 5.62 4.62
N CYS A 42 12.68 5.60 3.57
CA CYS A 42 13.19 6.80 2.91
C CYS A 42 12.22 7.38 1.88
N LEU A 43 11.10 6.70 1.58
CA LEU A 43 10.09 7.17 0.64
C LEU A 43 9.04 8.02 1.36
N ASP A 44 8.55 9.07 0.69
CA ASP A 44 7.40 9.83 1.18
C ASP A 44 6.16 8.92 1.21
N PRO A 45 5.59 8.62 2.40
CA PRO A 45 4.53 7.64 2.55
C PRO A 45 3.22 8.10 1.88
N ILE A 46 2.95 9.42 1.84
CA ILE A 46 1.73 9.97 1.25
C ILE A 46 1.80 9.83 -0.27
N LYS A 47 2.93 10.20 -0.88
CA LYS A 47 3.13 10.06 -2.33
C LYS A 47 3.12 8.60 -2.75
N PHE A 48 3.78 7.73 -1.98
CA PHE A 48 3.82 6.30 -2.24
C PHE A 48 2.42 5.69 -2.23
N LEU A 49 1.63 5.94 -1.18
CA LEU A 49 0.26 5.43 -1.04
C LEU A 49 -0.67 5.98 -2.13
N LYS A 50 -0.49 7.25 -2.51
CA LYS A 50 -1.24 7.85 -3.63
C LYS A 50 -0.94 7.13 -4.95
N LYS A 51 0.33 6.90 -5.28
CA LYS A 51 0.70 6.17 -6.52
C LYS A 51 0.23 4.72 -6.51
N MET A 52 0.26 4.06 -5.35
CA MET A 52 -0.35 2.73 -5.17
C MET A 52 -1.85 2.75 -5.49
N ALA A 53 -2.57 3.77 -5.01
CA ALA A 53 -3.99 3.95 -5.31
C ALA A 53 -4.24 4.23 -6.79
N ASP A 54 -3.45 5.12 -7.41
CA ASP A 54 -3.54 5.45 -8.84
C ASP A 54 -3.25 4.22 -9.74
N MET A 55 -2.44 3.28 -9.25
CA MET A 55 -2.16 2.01 -9.92
C MET A 55 -3.17 0.89 -9.59
N GLY A 56 -4.25 1.21 -8.90
CA GLY A 56 -5.40 0.34 -8.67
C GLY A 56 -5.45 -0.36 -7.31
N ALA A 57 -4.45 -0.18 -6.44
CA ALA A 57 -4.46 -0.79 -5.10
C ALA A 57 -4.57 0.27 -3.99
N PRO A 58 -5.73 0.94 -3.86
CA PRO A 58 -5.95 1.87 -2.77
C PRO A 58 -5.93 1.13 -1.43
N VAL A 59 -5.16 1.65 -0.47
CA VAL A 59 -5.18 1.15 0.91
C VAL A 59 -6.47 1.66 1.57
N LYS A 60 -7.41 0.75 1.82
CA LYS A 60 -8.69 1.05 2.48
C LYS A 60 -8.49 0.93 3.99
N PHE A 61 -8.58 2.04 4.72
CA PHE A 61 -8.57 2.03 6.18
C PHE A 61 -9.94 1.55 6.69
N ARG A 62 -9.94 0.56 7.57
CA ARG A 62 -11.14 0.08 8.24
C ARG A 62 -11.02 0.34 9.73
N GLU A 63 -11.61 1.43 10.19
CA GLU A 63 -11.75 1.69 11.62
C GLU A 63 -12.74 0.67 12.21
N THR A 64 -12.38 0.06 13.34
CA THR A 64 -13.25 -0.87 14.07
C THR A 64 -13.33 -0.40 15.51
N VAL A 65 -14.52 -0.01 15.96
CA VAL A 65 -14.78 0.37 17.35
C VAL A 65 -15.17 -0.87 18.13
N SER A 66 -14.31 -1.32 19.04
CA SER A 66 -14.60 -2.39 19.99
C SER A 66 -15.04 -1.80 21.32
N LYS A 67 -16.29 -2.04 21.73
CA LYS A 67 -16.79 -1.69 23.06
C LYS A 67 -16.89 -2.96 23.90
N GLU A 68 -16.08 -3.05 24.94
CA GLU A 68 -16.18 -4.12 25.93
C GLU A 68 -17.34 -3.80 26.89
N ILE A 69 -18.33 -4.68 26.98
CA ILE A 69 -19.44 -4.56 27.93
C ILE A 69 -19.23 -5.62 29.01
N ILE A 70 -18.75 -5.18 30.17
CA ILE A 70 -18.63 -6.03 31.37
C ILE A 70 -20.00 -6.02 32.06
N ILE A 71 -20.67 -7.17 32.08
CA ILE A 71 -21.93 -7.36 32.80
C ILE A 71 -21.61 -8.07 34.11
N SER A 72 -21.65 -7.34 35.24
CA SER A 72 -21.66 -7.97 36.56
C SER A 72 -23.07 -8.50 36.85
N GLN A 73 -23.23 -9.82 36.80
CA GLN A 73 -24.39 -10.50 37.36
C GLN A 73 -24.31 -10.43 38.90
N LYS A 74 -25.46 -10.15 39.51
CA LYS A 74 -25.68 -9.81 40.91
C LYS A 74 -25.50 -10.99 41.85
#